data_AF-A0A2N7PLF0-F1
#
_entry.id   AF-A0A2N7PLF0-F1
#
_cell.length_a   1.000
_cell.length_b   1.000
_cell.length_c   1.000
_cell.angle_alpha   90.00
_cell.angle_beta   90.00
_cell.angle_gamma   90.00
#
_symmetry.space_group_name_H-M   'P 1'
#
loop_
_entity.id
_entity.type
_entity.pdbx_description
1 polymer ?
#
loop_
_entity_poly.entity_id
_entity_poly.type
_entity_poly.pdbx_seq_one_letter_code
_entity_poly.pdbx_strand_id
1 'polypeptide(L)'
;NFYSLDPYRVPTRASFEVGKRLAEKLIEKHLREEGRYPENVAIFWMANDIMWADGEGMGQILWLLGVKPTWLPNGRVKGFEIVPLEELKRPRIDVTIRVSGITRDNFPMCIEFIDEAIQAVSNLDEPEEMNFVKKHTLENLKVNGGDFRSATLRIFCAMPGTYQAGTQLAVYASAWKEDKDLAEVFLYWNGYAYGKGIWGEAKHKELINILKTVDVTYNKVVSDEYDLFGCCCYFGTHGGMTIAARYLSGKEVKTYYGDTRDPYHVEVRDLADEIRRVVRTKLLNPKWIEGMKRHGYKGAGDISKRVGRVYGWEATTREVDDWIFDDIARTFVMNEENRNFFKENNPWALEEIARRLLEAWERGLWNPAEDVKENLKKIYLEIESWIEETIGDTKGEYQGGSIDIITAEEVENWREKMKSLIG
;
A
#
# COMPACT_ATOMS: atom_id res chain seq x y z
N ASN A 1 -26.97 -12.61 -6.67
CA ASN A 1 -27.00 -11.47 -5.74
C ASN A 1 -26.06 -11.81 -4.59
N PHE A 2 -24.78 -11.49 -4.76
CA PHE A 2 -23.77 -11.73 -3.73
C PHE A 2 -23.92 -10.69 -2.63
N TYR A 3 -23.69 -11.07 -1.38
CA TYR A 3 -23.59 -10.15 -0.23
C TYR A 3 -22.27 -10.41 0.49
N SER A 4 -21.84 -9.48 1.35
CA SER A 4 -20.61 -9.64 2.14
C SER A 4 -20.85 -10.51 3.37
N LEU A 5 -21.09 -9.89 4.54
CA LEU A 5 -21.24 -10.57 5.81
C LEU A 5 -21.90 -9.66 6.86
N ASP A 6 -22.20 -10.22 8.03
CA ASP A 6 -22.58 -9.44 9.22
C ASP A 6 -21.31 -8.83 9.86
N PRO A 7 -21.13 -7.49 9.81
CA PRO A 7 -19.91 -6.84 10.32
C PRO A 7 -19.71 -7.04 11.83
N TYR A 8 -20.74 -7.39 12.59
CA TYR A 8 -20.62 -7.66 14.02
C TYR A 8 -20.00 -9.03 14.33
N ARG A 9 -19.74 -9.88 13.34
CA ARG A 9 -19.15 -11.22 13.53
C ARG A 9 -17.66 -11.27 13.19
N VAL A 10 -17.04 -10.11 12.97
CA VAL A 10 -15.66 -9.95 12.54
C VAL A 10 -14.82 -9.27 13.65
N PRO A 11 -13.64 -9.79 14.01
CA PRO A 11 -13.04 -11.01 13.49
C PRO A 11 -13.77 -12.26 14.02
N THR A 12 -13.80 -13.33 13.22
CA THR A 12 -14.21 -14.63 13.73
C THR A 12 -13.13 -15.20 14.65
N ARG A 13 -13.46 -16.25 15.41
CA ARG A 13 -12.48 -16.95 16.26
C ARG A 13 -11.33 -17.55 15.44
N ALA A 14 -11.64 -18.05 14.24
CA ALA A 14 -10.65 -18.67 13.37
C ALA A 14 -9.74 -17.61 12.72
N SER A 15 -10.31 -16.53 12.20
CA SER A 15 -9.52 -15.45 11.60
C SER A 15 -8.68 -14.72 12.64
N PHE A 16 -9.14 -14.61 13.90
CA PHE A 16 -8.31 -14.09 14.99
C PHE A 16 -7.06 -14.95 15.23
N GLU A 17 -7.17 -16.28 15.19
CA GLU A 17 -6.01 -17.17 15.36
C GLU A 17 -5.00 -17.03 14.21
N VAL A 18 -5.48 -16.87 12.98
CA VAL A 18 -4.59 -16.58 11.82
C VAL A 18 -3.93 -15.20 11.98
N GLY A 19 -4.70 -14.18 12.36
CA GLY A 19 -4.20 -12.83 12.65
C GLY A 19 -3.13 -12.82 13.74
N LYS A 20 -3.35 -13.60 14.81
CA LYS A 20 -2.35 -13.81 15.88
C LYS A 20 -1.04 -14.37 15.32
N ARG A 21 -1.10 -15.41 14.50
CA ARG A 21 0.09 -15.99 13.85
C ARG A 21 0.78 -15.01 12.92
N LEU A 22 0.04 -14.21 12.15
CA LEU A 22 0.60 -13.16 11.31
C LEU A 22 1.39 -12.13 12.13
N ALA A 23 0.81 -11.67 13.25
CA ALA A 23 1.47 -10.72 14.14
C ALA A 23 2.73 -11.31 14.77
N GLU A 24 2.68 -12.56 15.22
CA GLU A 24 3.85 -13.26 15.78
C GLU A 24 4.96 -13.46 14.73
N LYS A 25 4.60 -13.86 13.51
CA LYS A 25 5.57 -14.02 12.41
C LYS A 25 6.20 -12.71 11.96
N LEU A 26 5.42 -11.62 11.93
CA LEU A 26 5.93 -10.28 11.67
C LEU A 26 6.95 -9.87 12.72
N ILE A 27 6.61 -10.03 14.00
CA ILE A 27 7.49 -9.68 15.12
C ILE A 27 8.76 -10.55 15.10
N GLU A 28 8.62 -11.86 14.89
CA GLU A 28 9.75 -12.80 14.81
C GLU A 28 10.73 -12.41 13.68
N LYS A 29 10.20 -12.11 12.49
CA LYS A 29 11.00 -11.67 11.34
C LYS A 29 11.74 -10.37 11.66
N HIS A 30 11.05 -9.36 12.20
CA HIS A 30 11.68 -8.09 12.54
C HIS A 30 12.75 -8.24 13.61
N LEU A 31 12.49 -9.03 14.66
CA LEU A 31 13.45 -9.27 15.73
C LEU A 31 14.70 -9.99 15.22
N ARG A 32 14.53 -10.93 14.28
CA ARG A 32 15.64 -11.66 13.65
C ARG A 32 16.51 -10.75 12.78
N GLU A 33 15.91 -9.80 12.07
CA GLU A 33 16.61 -8.91 11.13
C GLU A 33 17.21 -7.68 11.81
N GLU A 34 16.48 -7.07 12.72
CA GLU A 34 16.82 -5.77 13.32
C GLU A 34 17.29 -5.89 14.78
N GLY A 35 17.22 -7.07 15.39
CA GLY A 35 17.66 -7.31 16.76
C GLY A 35 16.82 -6.64 17.85
N ARG A 36 15.69 -6.02 17.48
CA ARG A 36 14.76 -5.31 18.36
C ARG A 36 13.31 -5.55 17.94
N TYR A 37 12.36 -5.25 18.82
CA TYR A 37 10.95 -5.21 18.45
C TYR A 37 10.65 -3.98 17.57
N PRO A 38 9.72 -4.07 16.60
CA PRO A 38 9.25 -2.89 15.90
C PRO A 38 8.42 -2.07 16.88
N GLU A 39 8.63 -0.77 16.98
CA GLU A 39 7.83 0.06 17.89
C GLU A 39 6.45 0.38 17.30
N ASN A 40 6.37 0.56 15.97
CA ASN A 40 5.14 0.85 15.25
C ASN A 40 5.09 0.13 13.89
N VAL A 41 3.97 -0.56 13.63
CA VAL A 41 3.66 -1.21 12.36
C VAL A 41 2.55 -0.44 11.64
N ALA A 42 2.88 0.12 10.47
CA ALA A 42 1.94 0.80 9.62
C ALA A 42 1.21 -0.18 8.68
N ILE A 43 -0.11 -0.32 8.81
CA ILE A 43 -0.90 -1.34 8.12
C ILE A 43 -1.89 -0.67 7.16
N PHE A 44 -1.88 -1.10 5.89
CA PHE A 44 -2.98 -0.78 4.97
C PHE A 44 -4.14 -1.77 5.18
N TRP A 45 -5.19 -1.32 5.87
CA TRP A 45 -6.33 -2.19 6.21
C TRP A 45 -7.48 -2.04 5.21
N MET A 46 -7.70 -3.08 4.42
CA MET A 46 -8.61 -3.10 3.28
C MET A 46 -9.88 -3.90 3.56
N ALA A 47 -10.95 -3.61 2.83
CA ALA A 47 -12.24 -4.27 3.01
C ALA A 47 -12.21 -5.78 2.66
N ASN A 48 -11.27 -6.20 1.80
CA ASN A 48 -11.08 -7.63 1.49
C ASN A 48 -10.60 -8.43 2.70
N ASP A 49 -9.90 -7.82 3.66
CA ASP A 49 -9.56 -8.49 4.92
C ASP A 49 -10.82 -8.95 5.66
N ILE A 50 -11.80 -8.07 5.73
CA ILE A 50 -13.08 -8.34 6.37
C ILE A 50 -13.90 -9.28 5.49
N MET A 51 -14.09 -8.94 4.21
CA MET A 51 -15.02 -9.64 3.32
C MET A 51 -14.54 -11.02 2.84
N TRP A 52 -13.23 -11.23 2.68
CA TRP A 52 -12.68 -12.48 2.12
C TRP A 52 -11.99 -13.35 3.16
N ALA A 53 -11.51 -12.75 4.25
CA ALA A 53 -10.74 -13.45 5.29
C ALA A 53 -11.36 -13.32 6.69
N ASP A 54 -12.63 -12.91 6.78
CA ASP A 54 -13.36 -12.84 8.04
C ASP A 54 -12.64 -12.03 9.15
N GLY A 55 -11.76 -11.09 8.79
CA GLY A 55 -11.01 -10.20 9.69
C GLY A 55 -9.69 -10.72 10.23
N GLU A 56 -8.90 -11.45 9.43
CA GLU A 56 -7.54 -11.87 9.85
C GLU A 56 -6.62 -10.69 10.20
N GLY A 57 -6.62 -9.64 9.39
CA GLY A 57 -5.87 -8.40 9.59
C GLY A 57 -6.40 -7.62 10.79
N MET A 58 -7.71 -7.61 11.01
CA MET A 58 -8.30 -7.10 12.26
C MET A 58 -7.76 -7.86 13.48
N GLY A 59 -7.69 -9.19 13.39
CA GLY A 59 -7.10 -10.03 14.43
C GLY A 59 -5.60 -9.77 14.63
N GLN A 60 -4.86 -9.53 13.56
CA GLN A 60 -3.44 -9.17 13.60
C GLN A 60 -3.22 -7.84 14.32
N ILE A 61 -4.00 -6.81 13.99
CA ILE A 61 -3.96 -5.50 14.65
C ILE A 61 -4.20 -5.66 16.16
N LEU A 62 -5.25 -6.39 16.54
CA LEU A 62 -5.58 -6.64 17.95
C LEU A 62 -4.43 -7.39 18.67
N TRP A 63 -3.85 -8.40 18.03
CA TRP A 63 -2.74 -9.13 18.65
C TRP A 63 -1.50 -8.27 18.81
N LEU A 64 -1.13 -7.44 17.82
CA LEU A 64 0.00 -6.50 17.96
C LEU A 64 -0.13 -5.62 19.22
N LEU A 65 -1.34 -5.09 19.46
CA LEU A 65 -1.71 -4.33 20.65
C LEU A 65 -1.73 -5.16 21.95
N GLY A 66 -1.73 -6.49 21.85
CA GLY A 66 -1.89 -7.40 22.99
C GLY A 66 -3.33 -7.45 23.51
N VAL A 67 -4.29 -7.45 22.59
CA VAL A 67 -5.73 -7.46 22.86
C VAL A 67 -6.36 -8.70 22.23
N LYS A 68 -7.32 -9.30 22.94
CA LYS A 68 -8.09 -10.46 22.48
C LYS A 68 -9.57 -10.10 22.39
N PRO A 69 -10.22 -10.25 21.23
CA PRO A 69 -11.66 -10.04 21.12
C PRO A 69 -12.42 -11.11 21.92
N THR A 70 -13.61 -10.75 22.41
CA THR A 70 -14.54 -11.65 23.08
C THR A 70 -15.81 -11.79 22.25
N TRP A 71 -16.44 -12.96 22.28
CA TRP A 71 -17.61 -13.25 21.46
C TRP A 71 -18.79 -13.72 22.30
N LEU A 72 -19.99 -13.33 21.88
CA LEU A 72 -21.24 -13.92 22.32
C LEU A 72 -21.39 -15.37 21.79
N PRO A 73 -22.29 -16.18 22.37
CA PRO A 73 -22.55 -17.54 21.87
C PRO A 73 -22.97 -17.61 20.39
N ASN A 74 -23.58 -16.54 19.85
CA ASN A 74 -23.94 -16.44 18.43
C ASN A 74 -22.77 -16.03 17.51
N GLY A 75 -21.56 -15.85 18.05
CA GLY A 75 -20.36 -15.49 17.31
C GLY A 75 -20.22 -13.99 17.00
N ARG A 76 -21.12 -13.12 17.49
CA ARG A 76 -20.91 -11.67 17.40
C ARG A 76 -19.83 -11.23 18.39
N VAL A 77 -18.97 -10.32 17.98
CA VAL A 77 -17.98 -9.68 18.84
C VAL A 77 -18.72 -8.85 19.89
N LYS A 78 -18.41 -9.11 21.16
CA LYS A 78 -19.00 -8.45 22.33
C LYS A 78 -18.16 -7.27 22.80
N GLY A 79 -16.84 -7.40 22.71
CA GLY A 79 -15.86 -6.52 23.33
C GLY A 79 -14.47 -7.14 23.20
N PHE A 80 -13.54 -6.73 24.05
CA PHE A 80 -12.19 -7.28 24.09
C PHE A 80 -11.67 -7.37 25.52
N GLU A 81 -10.64 -8.18 25.70
CA GLU A 81 -9.85 -8.32 26.92
C GLU A 81 -8.40 -7.95 26.60
N ILE A 82 -7.76 -7.23 27.51
CA ILE A 82 -6.34 -6.88 27.40
C ILE A 82 -5.54 -8.06 27.95
N VAL A 83 -4.63 -8.60 27.14
CA VAL A 83 -3.74 -9.68 27.56
C VAL A 83 -2.66 -9.09 28.49
N PRO A 84 -2.49 -9.60 29.73
CA PRO A 84 -1.44 -9.14 30.63
C PRO A 84 -0.04 -9.33 30.04
N LEU A 85 0.92 -8.46 30.38
CA LEU A 85 2.28 -8.54 29.84
C LEU A 85 2.99 -9.86 30.20
N GLU A 86 2.65 -10.47 31.33
CA GLU A 86 3.18 -11.76 31.78
C GLU A 86 2.78 -12.90 30.84
N GLU A 87 1.58 -12.82 30.25
CA GLU A 87 1.09 -13.76 29.24
C GLU A 87 1.60 -13.38 27.84
N LEU A 88 1.62 -12.07 27.53
CA LEU A 88 2.03 -11.55 26.22
C LEU A 88 3.52 -11.77 25.93
N LYS A 89 4.38 -11.69 26.96
CA LYS A 89 5.84 -11.95 26.93
C LYS A 89 6.64 -11.11 25.93
N ARG A 90 6.11 -9.97 25.53
CA ARG A 90 6.74 -8.97 24.65
C ARG A 90 6.09 -7.60 24.87
N PRO A 91 6.68 -6.52 24.36
CA PRO A 91 6.02 -5.22 24.33
C PRO A 91 4.72 -5.25 23.52
N ARG A 92 3.80 -4.35 23.86
CA ARG A 92 2.67 -3.99 22.98
C ARG A 92 3.21 -3.14 21.85
N ILE A 93 2.94 -3.57 20.62
CA ILE A 93 3.42 -2.93 19.40
C ILE A 93 2.39 -1.88 18.99
N ASP A 94 2.82 -0.65 18.73
CA ASP A 94 1.93 0.39 18.22
C ASP A 94 1.57 0.11 16.76
N VAL A 95 0.43 0.66 16.33
CA VAL A 95 -0.10 0.44 14.99
C VAL A 95 -0.53 1.76 14.38
N THR A 96 -0.14 1.99 13.13
CA THR A 96 -0.67 3.11 12.32
C THR A 96 -1.49 2.53 11.21
N ILE A 97 -2.78 2.83 11.17
CA ILE A 97 -3.72 2.13 10.30
C ILE A 97 -4.22 3.09 9.25
N ARG A 98 -3.90 2.80 8.00
CA ARG A 98 -4.53 3.45 6.86
C ARG A 98 -5.71 2.60 6.39
N VAL A 99 -6.95 3.00 6.66
CA VAL A 99 -8.15 2.19 6.31
C VAL A 99 -8.71 2.51 4.94
N SER A 100 -8.94 1.54 4.06
CA SER A 100 -9.52 1.85 2.73
C SER A 100 -10.86 2.59 2.86
N GLY A 101 -11.19 3.46 1.88
CA GLY A 101 -12.49 4.16 1.87
C GLY A 101 -13.68 3.20 1.87
N ILE A 102 -13.53 2.03 1.23
CA ILE A 102 -14.54 0.96 1.27
C ILE A 102 -14.69 0.42 2.70
N THR A 103 -13.58 0.24 3.44
CA THR A 103 -13.62 -0.18 4.84
C THR A 103 -14.33 0.87 5.70
N ARG A 104 -13.97 2.15 5.53
CA ARG A 104 -14.62 3.29 6.21
C ARG A 104 -16.14 3.24 6.01
N ASP A 105 -16.61 3.10 4.78
CA ASP A 105 -18.03 3.25 4.47
C ASP A 105 -18.87 2.03 4.88
N ASN A 106 -18.28 0.83 4.85
CA ASN A 106 -19.04 -0.42 5.04
C ASN A 106 -18.82 -1.07 6.42
N PHE A 107 -17.71 -0.76 7.09
CA PHE A 107 -17.31 -1.41 8.34
C PHE A 107 -16.94 -0.41 9.45
N PRO A 108 -17.75 0.65 9.70
CA PRO A 108 -17.42 1.66 10.71
C PRO A 108 -17.29 1.07 12.12
N MET A 109 -18.12 0.08 12.46
CA MET A 109 -18.05 -0.60 13.76
C MET A 109 -16.69 -1.28 14.00
N CYS A 110 -16.07 -1.83 12.95
CA CYS A 110 -14.76 -2.46 13.07
C CYS A 110 -13.67 -1.41 13.34
N ILE A 111 -13.78 -0.23 12.72
CA ILE A 111 -12.86 0.90 12.93
C ILE A 111 -13.00 1.43 14.36
N GLU A 112 -14.22 1.66 14.83
CA GLU A 112 -14.48 2.09 16.20
C GLU A 112 -13.95 1.07 17.22
N PHE A 113 -14.16 -0.23 16.99
CA PHE A 113 -13.68 -1.28 17.88
C PHE A 113 -12.15 -1.29 18.02
N ILE A 114 -11.42 -1.12 16.92
CA ILE A 114 -9.95 -1.03 16.96
C ILE A 114 -9.51 0.24 17.67
N ASP A 115 -10.15 1.38 17.40
CA ASP A 115 -9.82 2.64 18.07
C ASP A 115 -10.09 2.58 19.58
N GLU A 116 -11.18 1.92 20.02
CA GLU A 116 -11.43 1.65 21.44
C GLU A 116 -10.31 0.81 22.08
N ALA A 117 -9.83 -0.23 21.39
CA ALA A 117 -8.72 -1.04 21.87
C ALA A 117 -7.42 -0.23 21.99
N ILE A 118 -7.13 0.63 21.02
CA ILE A 118 -5.95 1.51 21.03
C ILE A 118 -6.02 2.49 22.21
N GLN A 119 -7.17 3.13 22.42
CA GLN A 119 -7.38 4.04 23.56
C GLN A 119 -7.27 3.32 24.91
N ALA A 120 -7.78 2.10 25.01
CA ALA A 120 -7.68 1.31 26.23
C ALA A 120 -6.22 0.93 26.54
N VAL A 121 -5.47 0.50 25.52
CA VAL A 121 -4.07 0.09 25.65
C VAL A 121 -3.14 1.29 25.94
N SER A 122 -3.40 2.45 25.34
CA SER A 122 -2.59 3.65 25.56
C SER A 122 -2.69 4.19 27.00
N ASN A 123 -3.79 3.89 27.71
CA ASN A 123 -4.06 4.35 29.07
C ASN A 123 -3.63 3.36 30.16
N LEU A 124 -3.00 2.23 29.81
CA LEU A 124 -2.55 1.24 30.78
C LEU A 124 -1.40 1.77 31.65
N ASP A 125 -1.36 1.34 32.92
CA ASP A 125 -0.24 1.62 33.81
C ASP A 125 0.91 0.62 33.60
N GLU A 126 1.53 0.71 32.40
CA GLU A 126 2.68 -0.11 32.00
C GLU A 126 3.90 0.78 31.69
N PRO A 127 5.13 0.25 31.80
CA PRO A 127 6.34 0.94 31.34
C PRO A 127 6.31 1.21 29.82
N GLU A 128 6.87 2.35 29.40
CA GLU A 128 6.90 2.76 27.98
C GLU A 128 7.68 1.78 27.09
N GLU A 129 8.71 1.12 27.64
CA GLU A 129 9.52 0.11 26.95
C GLU A 129 8.76 -1.21 26.69
N MET A 130 7.64 -1.42 27.40
CA MET A 130 6.77 -2.59 27.24
C MET A 130 5.42 -2.23 26.59
N ASN A 131 5.16 -0.94 26.35
CA ASN A 131 3.94 -0.47 25.72
C ASN A 131 4.24 0.72 24.80
N PHE A 132 4.57 0.41 23.54
CA PHE A 132 4.91 1.43 22.55
C PHE A 132 3.70 2.29 22.16
N VAL A 133 2.47 1.78 22.31
CA VAL A 133 1.24 2.58 22.13
C VAL A 133 1.21 3.73 23.14
N LYS A 134 1.46 3.42 24.42
CA LYS A 134 1.55 4.41 25.50
C LYS A 134 2.70 5.37 25.28
N LYS A 135 3.90 4.86 24.98
CA LYS A 135 5.10 5.66 24.66
C LYS A 135 4.79 6.74 23.63
N HIS A 136 4.31 6.34 22.45
CA HIS A 136 4.01 7.28 21.37
C HIS A 136 2.81 8.19 21.68
N THR A 137 1.83 7.71 22.45
CA THR A 137 0.74 8.58 22.92
C THR A 137 1.26 9.67 23.86
N LEU A 138 2.17 9.39 24.78
CA LEU A 138 2.77 10.40 25.66
C LEU A 138 3.64 11.39 24.87
N GLU A 139 4.37 10.94 23.86
CA GLU A 139 5.11 11.80 22.94
C GLU A 139 4.17 12.73 22.16
N ASN A 140 3.11 12.18 21.57
CA ASN A 140 2.10 12.96 20.83
C ASN A 140 1.32 13.92 21.73
N LEU A 141 1.11 13.57 23.00
CA LEU A 141 0.44 14.44 23.97
C LEU A 141 1.21 15.75 24.20
N LYS A 142 2.55 15.67 24.23
CA LYS A 142 3.43 16.84 24.36
C LYS A 142 3.31 17.76 23.14
N VAL A 143 3.19 17.19 21.95
CA VAL A 143 3.10 17.96 20.68
C VAL A 143 1.69 18.53 20.47
N ASN A 144 0.65 17.84 20.92
CA ASN A 144 -0.75 18.23 20.72
C ASN A 144 -1.33 19.08 21.86
N GLY A 145 -0.47 19.72 22.68
CA GLY A 145 -0.92 20.63 23.74
C GLY A 145 -1.74 19.96 24.85
N GLY A 146 -1.55 18.65 25.08
CA GLY A 146 -2.27 17.92 26.11
C GLY A 146 -3.60 17.31 25.68
N ASP A 147 -4.00 17.40 24.41
CA ASP A 147 -5.21 16.71 23.94
C ASP A 147 -4.99 15.20 23.79
N PHE A 148 -5.52 14.45 24.76
CA PHE A 148 -5.42 12.99 24.80
C PHE A 148 -6.10 12.32 23.60
N ARG A 149 -7.21 12.89 23.08
CA ARG A 149 -7.88 12.28 21.94
C ARG A 149 -7.01 12.37 20.70
N SER A 150 -6.44 13.55 20.41
CA SER A 150 -5.51 13.73 19.29
C SER A 150 -4.24 12.87 19.45
N ALA A 151 -3.74 12.68 20.67
CA ALA A 151 -2.56 11.86 20.94
C ALA A 151 -2.76 10.34 20.75
N THR A 152 -4.00 9.87 20.76
CA THR A 152 -4.38 8.45 20.57
C THR A 152 -4.83 8.14 19.15
N LEU A 153 -4.82 9.11 18.23
CA LEU A 153 -5.17 8.88 16.83
C LEU A 153 -4.15 7.95 16.17
N ARG A 154 -4.66 6.85 15.60
CA ARG A 154 -3.90 5.85 14.86
C ARG A 154 -4.55 5.44 13.55
N ILE A 155 -5.85 5.71 13.39
CA ILE A 155 -6.62 5.29 12.21
C ILE A 155 -6.89 6.49 11.32
N PHE A 156 -6.41 6.41 10.09
CA PHE A 156 -6.47 7.49 9.11
C PHE A 156 -7.08 7.00 7.79
N CYS A 157 -7.78 7.90 7.11
CA CYS A 157 -8.27 7.67 5.76
C CYS A 157 -8.34 8.95 4.90
N ALA A 158 -8.73 8.76 3.64
CA ALA A 158 -9.14 9.83 2.76
C ALA A 158 -10.32 10.61 3.35
N MET A 159 -10.47 11.86 2.91
CA MET A 159 -11.60 12.73 3.26
C MET A 159 -12.94 11.98 3.09
N PRO A 160 -13.94 12.23 3.95
CA PRO A 160 -15.29 11.69 3.76
C PRO A 160 -15.81 11.93 2.33
N GLY A 161 -16.41 10.89 1.73
CA GLY A 161 -16.91 10.95 0.36
C GLY A 161 -15.85 10.79 -0.74
N THR A 162 -14.57 10.76 -0.39
CA THR A 162 -13.47 10.51 -1.35
C THR A 162 -12.82 9.14 -1.13
N TYR A 163 -12.02 8.71 -2.11
CA TYR A 163 -11.36 7.41 -2.16
C TYR A 163 -9.93 7.54 -2.70
N GLN A 164 -9.18 6.44 -2.60
CA GLN A 164 -7.77 6.33 -2.97
C GLN A 164 -6.83 7.19 -2.10
N ALA A 165 -5.53 7.16 -2.40
CA ALA A 165 -4.49 7.78 -1.58
C ALA A 165 -3.80 8.98 -2.26
N GLY A 166 -4.24 9.39 -3.45
CA GLY A 166 -3.60 10.43 -4.26
C GLY A 166 -2.30 9.99 -4.94
N THR A 167 -1.41 9.27 -4.24
CA THR A 167 -0.07 8.89 -4.73
C THR A 167 -0.11 8.15 -6.07
N GLN A 168 -1.05 7.23 -6.27
CA GLN A 168 -1.19 6.52 -7.55
C GLN A 168 -1.60 7.44 -8.72
N LEU A 169 -2.34 8.52 -8.45
CA LEU A 169 -2.67 9.51 -9.49
C LEU A 169 -1.43 10.32 -9.87
N ALA A 170 -0.65 10.75 -8.88
CA ALA A 170 0.62 11.46 -9.12
C ALA A 170 1.60 10.59 -9.92
N VAL A 171 1.74 9.31 -9.56
CA VAL A 171 2.59 8.35 -10.27
C VAL A 171 2.13 8.17 -11.73
N TYR A 172 0.84 7.94 -11.98
CA TYR A 172 0.35 7.73 -13.34
C TYR A 172 0.34 9.00 -14.20
N ALA A 173 0.13 10.16 -13.58
CA ALA A 173 0.27 11.46 -14.25
C ALA A 173 1.74 11.88 -14.43
N SER A 174 2.70 11.14 -13.86
CA SER A 174 4.12 11.51 -13.81
C SER A 174 4.37 12.88 -13.16
N ALA A 175 3.42 13.35 -12.36
CA ALA A 175 3.38 14.66 -11.72
C ALA A 175 4.13 14.64 -10.39
N TRP A 176 5.42 14.31 -10.44
CA TRP A 176 6.35 14.27 -9.31
C TRP A 176 7.80 14.34 -9.81
N LYS A 177 8.72 14.89 -9.00
CA LYS A 177 10.16 14.98 -9.27
C LYS A 177 10.96 14.14 -8.28
N GLU A 178 10.62 14.23 -7.01
CA GLU A 178 11.36 13.58 -5.91
C GLU A 178 10.43 12.83 -4.95
N ASP A 179 11.01 11.97 -4.11
CA ASP A 179 10.29 11.16 -3.13
C ASP A 179 9.41 12.02 -2.19
N LYS A 180 9.86 13.25 -1.90
CA LYS A 180 9.11 14.26 -1.13
C LYS A 180 7.75 14.55 -1.75
N ASP A 181 7.65 14.75 -3.08
CA ASP A 181 6.38 15.10 -3.73
C ASP A 181 5.31 14.01 -3.50
N LEU A 182 5.70 12.74 -3.63
CA LEU A 182 4.80 11.61 -3.42
C LEU A 182 4.41 11.45 -1.95
N ALA A 183 5.34 11.71 -1.02
CA ALA A 183 5.06 11.75 0.40
C ALA A 183 4.07 12.87 0.75
N GLU A 184 4.24 14.06 0.20
CA GLU A 184 3.35 15.22 0.38
C GLU A 184 1.94 14.95 -0.14
N VAL A 185 1.82 14.37 -1.35
CA VAL A 185 0.52 13.93 -1.89
C VAL A 185 -0.15 12.93 -0.95
N PHE A 186 0.60 11.94 -0.45
CA PHE A 186 0.06 10.96 0.48
C PHE A 186 -0.46 11.63 1.75
N LEU A 187 0.35 12.49 2.40
CA LEU A 187 -0.04 13.15 3.64
C LEU A 187 -1.30 14.00 3.43
N TYR A 188 -1.35 14.77 2.34
CA TYR A 188 -2.49 15.63 2.03
C TYR A 188 -3.80 14.84 1.89
N TRP A 189 -3.79 13.78 1.09
CA TRP A 189 -5.00 13.01 0.81
C TRP A 189 -5.44 12.13 1.97
N ASN A 190 -4.53 11.73 2.85
CA ASN A 190 -4.79 10.67 3.84
C ASN A 190 -4.81 11.16 5.29
N GLY A 191 -4.61 12.46 5.53
CA GLY A 191 -4.59 13.08 6.86
C GLY A 191 -5.95 13.31 7.51
N TYR A 192 -6.91 12.39 7.35
CA TYR A 192 -8.22 12.48 8.02
C TYR A 192 -8.39 11.35 9.02
N ALA A 193 -8.67 11.67 10.27
CA ALA A 193 -8.75 10.69 11.34
C ALA A 193 -10.14 10.05 11.46
N TYR A 194 -10.16 8.78 11.85
CA TYR A 194 -11.37 7.98 12.04
C TYR A 194 -11.28 7.18 13.33
N GLY A 195 -12.43 6.92 13.96
CA GLY A 195 -12.50 6.18 15.21
C GLY A 195 -13.73 6.57 16.01
N LYS A 196 -13.80 6.13 17.26
CA LYS A 196 -14.92 6.47 18.13
C LYS A 196 -14.91 7.97 18.42
N GLY A 197 -16.01 8.64 18.10
CA GLY A 197 -16.18 10.07 18.32
C GLY A 197 -15.39 10.99 17.38
N ILE A 198 -14.77 10.45 16.33
CA ILE A 198 -14.08 11.23 15.29
C ILE A 198 -14.26 10.56 13.93
N TRP A 199 -14.79 11.28 12.94
CA TRP A 199 -15.14 10.67 11.65
C TRP A 199 -14.83 11.58 10.47
N GLY A 200 -13.56 11.57 10.05
CA GLY A 200 -13.07 12.32 8.90
C GLY A 200 -12.67 13.76 9.18
N GLU A 201 -12.29 14.05 10.42
CA GLU A 201 -11.68 15.34 10.77
C GLU A 201 -10.24 15.42 10.25
N ALA A 202 -9.84 16.59 9.75
CA ALA A 202 -8.49 16.82 9.28
C ALA A 202 -7.49 16.82 10.45
N LYS A 203 -6.55 15.88 10.42
CA LYS A 203 -5.57 15.56 11.47
C LYS A 203 -4.20 15.24 10.86
N HIS A 204 -3.80 16.06 9.88
CA HIS A 204 -2.55 15.89 9.14
C HIS A 204 -1.32 15.94 10.02
N LYS A 205 -1.29 16.79 11.05
CA LYS A 205 -0.16 16.90 11.98
C LYS A 205 0.00 15.62 12.80
N GLU A 206 -1.11 15.05 13.25
CA GLU A 206 -1.13 13.79 13.99
C GLU A 206 -0.70 12.62 13.11
N LEU A 207 -1.14 12.59 11.84
CA LEU A 207 -0.63 11.62 10.86
C LEU A 207 0.89 11.75 10.67
N ILE A 208 1.39 12.97 10.48
CA ILE A 208 2.83 13.24 10.32
C ILE A 208 3.62 12.75 11.53
N ASN A 209 3.14 13.05 12.74
CA ASN A 209 3.85 12.67 13.97
C ASN A 209 3.90 11.16 14.15
N ILE A 210 2.80 10.44 13.91
CA ILE A 210 2.80 8.99 14.10
C ILE A 210 3.58 8.26 12.99
N LEU A 211 3.58 8.76 11.75
CA LEU A 211 4.36 8.14 10.67
C LEU A 211 5.88 8.18 10.92
N LYS A 212 6.38 9.12 11.74
CA LYS A 212 7.79 9.17 12.12
C LYS A 212 8.23 7.98 12.98
N THR A 213 7.32 7.35 13.70
CA THR A 213 7.65 6.23 14.60
C THR A 213 7.64 4.88 13.90
N VAL A 214 7.08 4.80 12.68
CA VAL A 214 6.93 3.56 11.90
C VAL A 214 8.29 2.89 11.64
N ASP A 215 8.37 1.60 11.97
CA ASP A 215 9.52 0.74 11.64
C ASP A 215 9.21 -0.22 10.47
N VAL A 216 7.94 -0.60 10.33
CA VAL A 216 7.48 -1.57 9.32
C VAL A 216 6.24 -1.03 8.64
N THR A 217 6.19 -1.06 7.31
CA THR A 217 4.92 -0.97 6.56
C THR A 217 4.48 -2.37 6.13
N TYR A 218 3.16 -2.59 6.14
CA TYR A 218 2.60 -3.94 6.03
C TYR A 218 1.29 -4.00 5.25
N ASN A 219 1.17 -5.09 4.48
CA ASN A 219 -0.07 -5.55 3.85
C ASN A 219 -0.02 -7.09 3.76
N LYS A 220 -1.12 -7.73 3.33
CA LYS A 220 -1.19 -9.20 3.19
C LYS A 220 -2.03 -9.63 1.98
N VAL A 221 -1.85 -10.89 1.59
CA VAL A 221 -2.67 -11.59 0.59
C VAL A 221 -3.35 -12.83 1.20
N VAL A 222 -4.55 -13.12 0.71
CA VAL A 222 -5.42 -14.21 1.21
C VAL A 222 -5.74 -15.26 0.14
N SER A 223 -5.46 -14.96 -1.13
CA SER A 223 -5.86 -15.82 -2.25
C SER A 223 -4.87 -15.68 -3.41
N ASP A 224 -4.78 -16.70 -4.27
CA ASP A 224 -3.94 -16.67 -5.47
C ASP A 224 -4.62 -15.94 -6.64
N GLU A 225 -5.92 -15.76 -6.59
CA GLU A 225 -6.72 -15.09 -7.63
C GLU A 225 -6.42 -13.60 -7.73
N TYR A 226 -6.03 -12.97 -6.61
CA TYR A 226 -5.75 -11.54 -6.53
C TYR A 226 -4.41 -11.27 -5.86
N ASP A 227 -3.69 -10.23 -6.32
CA ASP A 227 -2.33 -9.95 -5.87
C ASP A 227 -2.04 -8.44 -5.80
N LEU A 228 -0.84 -8.08 -5.33
CA LEU A 228 -0.39 -6.69 -5.19
C LEU A 228 -0.27 -5.90 -6.50
N PHE A 229 -0.31 -6.57 -7.66
CA PHE A 229 -0.45 -5.94 -8.97
C PHE A 229 -1.88 -6.02 -9.50
N GLY A 230 -2.87 -6.38 -8.68
CA GLY A 230 -4.28 -6.43 -9.07
C GLY A 230 -4.94 -5.05 -9.17
N CYS A 231 -4.49 -4.07 -8.39
CA CYS A 231 -5.00 -2.70 -8.39
C CYS A 231 -3.92 -1.70 -7.97
N CYS A 232 -3.98 -0.49 -8.53
CA CYS A 232 -3.08 0.61 -8.18
C CYS A 232 -3.24 1.10 -6.73
N CYS A 233 -4.37 0.83 -6.08
CA CYS A 233 -4.59 1.22 -4.69
C CYS A 233 -3.56 0.60 -3.73
N TYR A 234 -2.96 -0.54 -4.08
CA TYR A 234 -1.93 -1.19 -3.26
C TYR A 234 -0.67 -0.35 -3.17
N PHE A 235 0.04 -0.12 -4.29
CA PHE A 235 1.22 0.75 -4.26
C PHE A 235 0.84 2.20 -3.91
N GLY A 236 -0.32 2.68 -4.35
CA GLY A 236 -0.78 4.04 -4.02
C GLY A 236 -0.95 4.27 -2.53
N THR A 237 -1.42 3.26 -1.78
CA THR A 237 -1.66 3.39 -0.34
C THR A 237 -0.53 2.82 0.51
N HIS A 238 -0.14 1.56 0.30
CA HIS A 238 0.95 0.92 1.04
C HIS A 238 2.30 1.53 0.64
N GLY A 239 2.56 1.69 -0.66
CA GLY A 239 3.75 2.39 -1.13
C GLY A 239 3.76 3.87 -0.74
N GLY A 240 2.66 4.59 -0.95
CA GLY A 240 2.52 5.98 -0.50
C GLY A 240 2.77 6.17 1.00
N MET A 241 2.29 5.25 1.83
CA MET A 241 2.56 5.23 3.27
C MET A 241 4.04 4.93 3.58
N THR A 242 4.67 4.06 2.80
CA THR A 242 6.09 3.70 2.94
C THR A 242 6.99 4.88 2.63
N ILE A 243 6.79 5.55 1.49
CA ILE A 243 7.59 6.72 1.12
C ILE A 243 7.40 7.88 2.09
N ALA A 244 6.16 8.10 2.57
CA ALA A 244 5.88 9.10 3.58
C ALA A 244 6.57 8.80 4.93
N ALA A 245 6.52 7.55 5.40
CA ALA A 245 7.20 7.14 6.63
C ALA A 245 8.72 7.30 6.52
N ARG A 246 9.34 6.86 5.41
CA ARG A 246 10.79 7.02 5.17
C ARG A 246 11.20 8.47 5.10
N TYR A 247 10.47 9.29 4.32
CA TYR A 247 10.74 10.72 4.17
C TYR A 247 10.65 11.47 5.51
N LEU A 248 9.59 11.24 6.29
CA LEU A 248 9.37 11.94 7.55
C LEU A 248 10.32 11.52 8.67
N SER A 249 10.67 10.24 8.72
CA SER A 249 11.50 9.68 9.79
C SER A 249 13.00 9.78 9.50
N GLY A 250 13.40 9.89 8.23
CA GLY A 250 14.80 9.90 7.81
C GLY A 250 15.54 8.58 8.09
N LYS A 251 14.83 7.52 8.49
CA LYS A 251 15.36 6.18 8.74
C LYS A 251 14.86 5.18 7.71
N GLU A 252 15.54 4.04 7.65
CA GLU A 252 15.04 2.89 6.92
C GLU A 252 13.73 2.40 7.54
N VAL A 253 12.75 2.09 6.69
CA VAL A 253 11.47 1.48 7.07
C VAL A 253 11.33 0.18 6.29
N LYS A 254 11.20 -0.94 7.01
CA LYS A 254 11.06 -2.26 6.39
C LYS A 254 9.69 -2.42 5.76
N THR A 255 9.62 -3.16 4.65
CA THR A 255 8.38 -3.42 3.92
C THR A 255 8.08 -4.91 4.00
N TYR A 256 7.12 -5.30 4.83
CA TYR A 256 6.76 -6.70 5.01
C TYR A 256 5.43 -7.02 4.36
N TYR A 257 5.27 -8.27 3.95
CA TYR A 257 4.07 -8.75 3.28
C TYR A 257 3.64 -10.10 3.83
N GLY A 258 2.40 -10.17 4.31
CA GLY A 258 1.79 -11.38 4.85
C GLY A 258 1.18 -12.28 3.80
N ASP A 259 1.24 -13.58 4.06
CA ASP A 259 0.64 -14.61 3.22
C ASP A 259 -0.26 -15.52 4.07
N THR A 260 -1.53 -15.56 3.69
CA THR A 260 -2.59 -16.33 4.36
C THR A 260 -3.37 -17.20 3.38
N ARG A 261 -2.83 -17.44 2.17
CA ARG A 261 -3.43 -18.34 1.19
C ARG A 261 -3.61 -19.76 1.73
N ASP A 262 -2.68 -20.19 2.57
CA ASP A 262 -2.84 -21.35 3.45
C ASP A 262 -2.93 -20.86 4.92
N PRO A 263 -4.13 -20.83 5.53
CA PRO A 263 -4.32 -20.43 6.93
C PRO A 263 -3.57 -21.31 7.95
N TYR A 264 -3.16 -22.52 7.57
CA TYR A 264 -2.34 -23.40 8.41
C TYR A 264 -0.84 -23.11 8.27
N HIS A 265 -0.43 -22.48 7.17
CA HIS A 265 0.96 -22.12 6.88
C HIS A 265 1.11 -20.61 6.63
N VAL A 266 0.91 -19.84 7.69
CA VAL A 266 1.05 -18.38 7.66
C VAL A 266 2.51 -17.98 7.54
N GLU A 267 2.81 -17.10 6.58
CA GLU A 267 4.14 -16.56 6.36
C GLU A 267 4.15 -15.02 6.34
N VAL A 268 5.29 -14.44 6.70
CA VAL A 268 5.58 -13.02 6.49
C VAL A 268 6.94 -12.93 5.81
N ARG A 269 7.00 -12.27 4.65
CA ARG A 269 8.20 -12.10 3.81
C ARG A 269 8.45 -10.62 3.55
N ASP A 270 9.57 -10.30 2.92
CA ASP A 270 9.79 -8.95 2.41
C ASP A 270 8.87 -8.66 1.22
N LEU A 271 8.47 -7.40 1.06
CA LEU A 271 7.67 -6.98 -0.08
C LEU A 271 8.38 -7.31 -1.41
N ALA A 272 9.70 -7.11 -1.48
CA ALA A 272 10.52 -7.48 -2.63
C ALA A 272 10.37 -8.97 -2.99
N ASP A 273 10.31 -9.86 -2.01
CA ASP A 273 10.13 -11.30 -2.26
C ASP A 273 8.75 -11.62 -2.83
N GLU A 274 7.69 -10.95 -2.35
CA GLU A 274 6.37 -11.12 -2.93
C GLU A 274 6.28 -10.53 -4.35
N ILE A 275 6.91 -9.39 -4.60
CA ILE A 275 7.04 -8.80 -5.94
C ILE A 275 7.70 -9.80 -6.89
N ARG A 276 8.87 -10.35 -6.52
CA ARG A 276 9.58 -11.38 -7.30
C ARG A 276 8.67 -12.58 -7.57
N ARG A 277 7.97 -13.08 -6.55
CA ARG A 277 7.08 -14.24 -6.66
C ARG A 277 5.92 -13.98 -7.63
N VAL A 278 5.21 -12.86 -7.47
CA VAL A 278 4.04 -12.54 -8.30
C VAL A 278 4.45 -12.25 -9.74
N VAL A 279 5.58 -11.57 -9.96
CA VAL A 279 6.13 -11.35 -11.31
C VAL A 279 6.42 -12.70 -11.98
N ARG A 280 7.15 -13.60 -11.33
CA ARG A 280 7.51 -14.92 -11.92
C ARG A 280 6.32 -15.85 -12.12
N THR A 281 5.35 -15.83 -11.21
CA THR A 281 4.19 -16.74 -11.27
C THR A 281 3.09 -16.24 -12.19
N LYS A 282 3.03 -14.93 -12.46
CA LYS A 282 2.01 -14.30 -13.31
C LYS A 282 2.63 -13.45 -14.41
N LEU A 283 3.05 -12.22 -14.13
CA LEU A 283 3.37 -11.23 -15.17
C LEU A 283 4.35 -11.75 -16.24
N LEU A 284 5.44 -12.42 -15.82
CA LEU A 284 6.46 -12.98 -16.70
C LEU A 284 6.30 -14.50 -16.94
N ASN A 285 5.20 -15.09 -16.48
CA ASN A 285 4.93 -16.51 -16.72
C ASN A 285 4.35 -16.72 -18.12
N PRO A 286 5.00 -17.51 -19.00
CA PRO A 286 4.49 -17.77 -20.36
C PRO A 286 3.05 -18.28 -20.37
N LYS A 287 2.65 -19.14 -19.41
CA LYS A 287 1.27 -19.65 -19.35
C LYS A 287 0.25 -18.56 -19.05
N TRP A 288 0.63 -17.59 -18.22
CA TRP A 288 -0.23 -16.46 -17.89
C TRP A 288 -0.30 -15.46 -19.05
N ILE A 289 0.84 -15.19 -19.71
CA ILE A 289 0.92 -14.33 -20.90
C ILE A 289 0.06 -14.91 -22.04
N GLU A 290 0.24 -16.18 -22.40
CA GLU A 290 -0.60 -16.87 -23.38
C GLU A 290 -2.07 -16.94 -22.93
N GLY A 291 -2.29 -16.97 -21.61
CA GLY A 291 -3.59 -16.76 -20.98
C GLY A 291 -4.25 -15.45 -21.41
N MET A 292 -3.54 -14.35 -21.20
CA MET A 292 -4.01 -13.00 -21.53
C MET A 292 -4.16 -12.80 -23.04
N LYS A 293 -3.23 -13.30 -23.85
CA LYS A 293 -3.28 -13.15 -25.32
C LYS A 293 -4.58 -13.64 -25.95
N ARG A 294 -5.19 -14.71 -25.41
CA ARG A 294 -6.50 -15.22 -25.85
C ARG A 294 -7.65 -14.21 -25.73
N HIS A 295 -7.44 -13.11 -25.00
CA HIS A 295 -8.42 -12.06 -24.76
C HIS A 295 -8.10 -10.75 -25.50
N GLY A 296 -7.20 -10.78 -26.50
CA GLY A 296 -6.93 -9.67 -27.43
C GLY A 296 -6.70 -8.33 -26.72
N TYR A 297 -7.46 -7.30 -27.11
CA TYR A 297 -7.37 -5.93 -26.56
C TYR A 297 -7.38 -5.88 -25.03
N LYS A 298 -8.27 -6.66 -24.39
CA LYS A 298 -8.40 -6.68 -22.92
C LYS A 298 -7.19 -7.33 -22.25
N GLY A 299 -6.68 -8.42 -22.83
CA GLY A 299 -5.48 -9.09 -22.35
C GLY A 299 -4.25 -8.18 -22.41
N ALA A 300 -4.05 -7.51 -23.54
CA ALA A 300 -2.99 -6.51 -23.72
C ALA A 300 -3.10 -5.38 -22.68
N GLY A 301 -4.31 -4.84 -22.48
CA GLY A 301 -4.56 -3.80 -21.47
C GLY A 301 -4.30 -4.26 -20.03
N ASP A 302 -4.58 -5.51 -19.69
CA ASP A 302 -4.30 -6.05 -18.34
C ASP A 302 -2.81 -6.29 -18.09
N ILE A 303 -2.06 -6.70 -19.12
CA ILE A 303 -0.59 -6.78 -19.07
C ILE A 303 -0.02 -5.39 -18.79
N SER A 304 -0.39 -4.39 -19.61
CA SER A 304 0.08 -3.01 -19.45
C SER A 304 -0.22 -2.45 -18.07
N LYS A 305 -1.44 -2.65 -17.54
CA LYS A 305 -1.80 -2.26 -16.18
C LYS A 305 -0.92 -2.91 -15.11
N ARG A 306 -0.55 -4.19 -15.26
CA ARG A 306 0.34 -4.87 -14.30
C ARG A 306 1.76 -4.32 -14.38
N VAL A 307 2.30 -4.05 -15.57
CA VAL A 307 3.59 -3.38 -15.74
C VAL A 307 3.60 -1.99 -15.11
N GLY A 308 2.56 -1.18 -15.35
CA GLY A 308 2.43 0.13 -14.70
C GLY A 308 2.34 0.06 -13.17
N ARG A 309 1.87 -1.07 -12.61
CA ARG A 309 1.87 -1.29 -11.15
C ARG A 309 3.23 -1.74 -10.63
N VAL A 310 4.04 -2.46 -11.42
CA VAL A 310 5.46 -2.71 -11.10
C VAL A 310 6.20 -1.38 -10.99
N TYR A 311 6.05 -0.50 -11.99
CA TYR A 311 6.57 0.85 -11.94
C TYR A 311 6.10 1.63 -10.70
N GLY A 312 4.80 1.57 -10.38
CA GLY A 312 4.26 2.26 -9.21
C GLY A 312 4.79 1.74 -7.87
N TRP A 313 5.03 0.44 -7.74
CA TRP A 313 5.69 -0.14 -6.57
C TRP A 313 7.14 0.34 -6.45
N GLU A 314 7.89 0.37 -7.55
CA GLU A 314 9.26 0.88 -7.52
C GLU A 314 9.31 2.36 -7.12
N ALA A 315 8.50 3.20 -7.77
CA ALA A 315 8.43 4.63 -7.49
C ALA A 315 8.08 4.97 -6.02
N THR A 316 7.40 4.06 -5.32
CA THR A 316 6.91 4.31 -3.95
C THR A 316 7.63 3.52 -2.87
N THR A 317 8.36 2.46 -3.22
CA THR A 317 8.98 1.57 -2.23
C THR A 317 10.43 1.20 -2.52
N ARG A 318 10.94 1.35 -3.74
CA ARG A 318 12.31 0.93 -4.08
C ARG A 318 12.58 -0.57 -3.83
N GLU A 319 11.55 -1.41 -3.99
CA GLU A 319 11.59 -2.86 -3.70
C GLU A 319 11.50 -3.72 -4.97
N VAL A 320 11.61 -3.14 -6.17
CA VAL A 320 11.57 -3.88 -7.44
C VAL A 320 13.00 -4.03 -7.96
N ASP A 321 13.45 -5.25 -8.18
CA ASP A 321 14.78 -5.48 -8.74
C ASP A 321 14.89 -5.05 -10.22
N ASP A 322 16.06 -4.56 -10.62
CA ASP A 322 16.36 -4.18 -12.01
C ASP A 322 16.06 -5.29 -13.05
N TRP A 323 16.34 -6.55 -12.70
CA TRP A 323 16.11 -7.68 -13.62
C TRP A 323 14.62 -7.82 -13.99
N ILE A 324 13.70 -7.38 -13.13
CA ILE A 324 12.26 -7.43 -13.42
C ILE A 324 11.94 -6.49 -14.57
N PHE A 325 12.51 -5.28 -14.57
CA PHE A 325 12.30 -4.31 -15.65
C PHE A 325 12.99 -4.75 -16.94
N ASP A 326 14.21 -5.29 -16.86
CA ASP A 326 14.90 -5.90 -18.01
C ASP A 326 14.04 -7.00 -18.65
N ASP A 327 13.52 -7.93 -17.85
CA ASP A 327 12.71 -9.03 -18.35
C ASP A 327 11.35 -8.56 -18.90
N ILE A 328 10.73 -7.54 -18.31
CA ILE A 328 9.51 -6.90 -18.85
C ILE A 328 9.81 -6.30 -20.23
N ALA A 329 10.90 -5.55 -20.37
CA ALA A 329 11.31 -4.95 -21.64
C ALA A 329 11.60 -6.04 -22.69
N ARG A 330 12.37 -7.06 -22.33
CA ARG A 330 12.69 -8.19 -23.22
C ARG A 330 11.43 -8.94 -23.66
N THR A 331 10.55 -9.23 -22.70
CA THR A 331 9.35 -10.05 -22.92
C THR A 331 8.32 -9.30 -23.74
N PHE A 332 7.93 -8.08 -23.36
CA PHE A 332 6.78 -7.42 -23.98
C PHE A 332 7.14 -6.43 -25.07
N VAL A 333 8.32 -5.80 -24.99
CA VAL A 333 8.73 -4.76 -25.93
C VAL A 333 9.67 -5.32 -27.00
N MET A 334 10.71 -6.08 -26.63
CA MET A 334 11.76 -6.53 -27.56
C MET A 334 11.40 -7.81 -28.32
N ASN A 335 10.66 -8.72 -27.69
CA ASN A 335 10.19 -9.95 -28.33
C ASN A 335 9.19 -9.63 -29.46
N GLU A 336 9.51 -10.09 -30.67
CA GLU A 336 8.74 -9.77 -31.87
C GLU A 336 7.32 -10.32 -31.84
N GLU A 337 7.11 -11.53 -31.32
CA GLU A 337 5.78 -12.15 -31.24
C GLU A 337 4.85 -11.36 -30.31
N ASN A 338 5.32 -11.03 -29.11
CA ASN A 338 4.56 -10.22 -28.17
C ASN A 338 4.29 -8.82 -28.73
N ARG A 339 5.30 -8.20 -29.35
CA ARG A 339 5.17 -6.89 -29.97
C ARG A 339 4.15 -6.88 -31.11
N ASN A 340 4.13 -7.92 -31.96
CA ASN A 340 3.11 -8.09 -33.00
C ASN A 340 1.71 -8.28 -32.40
N PHE A 341 1.59 -9.10 -31.34
CA PHE A 341 0.32 -9.24 -30.60
C PHE A 341 -0.21 -7.90 -30.12
N PHE A 342 0.63 -7.06 -29.50
CA PHE A 342 0.23 -5.73 -29.07
C PHE A 342 -0.11 -4.82 -30.24
N LYS A 343 0.69 -4.81 -31.30
CA LYS A 343 0.44 -4.00 -32.51
C LYS A 343 -0.95 -4.29 -33.09
N GLU A 344 -1.32 -5.56 -33.18
CA GLU A 344 -2.61 -5.99 -33.72
C GLU A 344 -3.78 -5.72 -32.77
N ASN A 345 -3.58 -5.89 -31.46
CA ASN A 345 -4.68 -5.93 -30.50
C ASN A 345 -4.85 -4.64 -29.70
N ASN A 346 -3.76 -3.96 -29.31
CA ASN A 346 -3.76 -2.74 -28.49
C ASN A 346 -2.37 -2.05 -28.50
N PRO A 347 -2.05 -1.25 -29.54
CA PRO A 347 -0.75 -0.59 -29.63
C PRO A 347 -0.52 0.45 -28.51
N TRP A 348 -1.58 1.10 -28.03
CA TRP A 348 -1.52 2.03 -26.89
C TRP A 348 -1.07 1.36 -25.59
N ALA A 349 -1.44 0.09 -25.37
CA ALA A 349 -0.97 -0.65 -24.20
C ALA A 349 0.54 -0.91 -24.24
N LEU A 350 1.11 -1.12 -25.43
CA LEU A 350 2.55 -1.31 -25.62
C LEU A 350 3.32 0.00 -25.50
N GLU A 351 2.78 1.08 -26.05
CA GLU A 351 3.30 2.44 -25.85
C GLU A 351 3.39 2.76 -24.37
N GLU A 352 2.31 2.55 -23.60
CA GLU A 352 2.29 2.78 -22.16
C GLU A 352 3.39 1.98 -21.43
N ILE A 353 3.56 0.69 -21.79
CA ILE A 353 4.62 -0.16 -21.22
C ILE A 353 6.00 0.45 -21.50
N ALA A 354 6.29 0.79 -22.76
CA ALA A 354 7.59 1.31 -23.16
C ALA A 354 7.86 2.69 -22.56
N ARG A 355 6.85 3.57 -22.51
CA ARG A 355 6.93 4.90 -21.88
C ARG A 355 7.21 4.80 -20.38
N ARG A 356 6.53 3.90 -19.65
CA ARG A 356 6.79 3.66 -18.22
C ARG A 356 8.19 3.09 -17.97
N LEU A 357 8.70 2.23 -18.86
CA LEU A 357 10.07 1.71 -18.77
C LEU A 357 11.12 2.82 -19.00
N LEU A 358 10.92 3.66 -20.02
CA LEU A 358 11.78 4.82 -20.26
C LEU A 358 11.76 5.78 -19.07
N GLU A 359 10.58 6.07 -18.53
CA GLU A 359 10.45 6.92 -17.35
C GLU A 359 11.13 6.32 -16.11
N ALA A 360 11.02 5.00 -15.90
CA ALA A 360 11.74 4.33 -14.81
C ALA A 360 13.25 4.53 -14.93
N TRP A 361 13.78 4.37 -16.15
CA TRP A 361 15.20 4.59 -16.41
C TRP A 361 15.60 6.06 -16.21
N GLU A 362 14.87 7.02 -16.78
CA GLU A 362 15.18 8.45 -16.67
C GLU A 362 15.13 8.97 -15.23
N ARG A 363 14.25 8.40 -14.41
CA ARG A 363 14.14 8.72 -12.97
C ARG A 363 15.13 7.97 -12.08
N GLY A 364 15.97 7.11 -12.65
CA GLY A 364 16.89 6.27 -11.88
C GLY A 364 16.19 5.25 -10.97
N LEU A 365 14.95 4.87 -11.31
CA LEU A 365 14.21 3.77 -10.67
C LEU A 365 14.69 2.40 -11.16
N TRP A 366 15.29 2.38 -12.35
CA TRP A 366 15.78 1.16 -13.00
C TRP A 366 17.09 1.46 -13.71
N ASN A 367 18.07 0.57 -13.55
CA ASN A 367 19.31 0.60 -14.31
C ASN A 367 19.30 -0.49 -15.41
N PRO A 368 18.90 -0.16 -16.65
CA PRO A 368 18.76 -1.15 -17.72
C PRO A 368 20.11 -1.75 -18.14
N ALA A 369 20.11 -3.02 -18.53
CA ALA A 369 21.21 -3.59 -19.28
C ALA A 369 21.43 -2.81 -20.60
N GLU A 370 22.69 -2.63 -21.02
CA GLU A 370 23.02 -1.76 -22.17
C GLU A 370 22.29 -2.18 -23.47
N ASP A 371 22.14 -3.48 -23.70
CA ASP A 371 21.40 -3.97 -24.86
C ASP A 371 19.88 -3.66 -24.78
N VAL A 372 19.29 -3.74 -23.58
CA VAL A 372 17.88 -3.37 -23.36
C VAL A 372 17.70 -1.88 -23.62
N LYS A 373 18.60 -1.05 -23.09
CA LYS A 373 18.57 0.40 -23.18
C LYS A 373 18.60 0.90 -24.62
N GLU A 374 19.52 0.39 -25.44
CA GLU A 374 19.62 0.76 -26.86
C GLU A 374 18.37 0.35 -27.65
N ASN A 375 17.89 -0.87 -27.43
CA ASN A 375 16.73 -1.40 -28.15
C ASN A 375 15.42 -0.72 -27.72
N LEU A 376 15.23 -0.42 -26.44
CA LEU A 376 14.01 0.18 -25.92
C LEU A 376 13.71 1.53 -26.58
N LYS A 377 14.71 2.41 -26.69
CA LYS A 377 14.55 3.72 -27.36
C LYS A 377 14.20 3.57 -28.84
N LYS A 378 14.87 2.66 -29.54
CA LYS A 378 14.61 2.41 -30.96
C LYS A 378 13.19 1.88 -31.19
N ILE A 379 12.77 0.90 -30.40
CA ILE A 379 11.45 0.28 -30.53
C ILE A 379 10.36 1.27 -30.11
N TYR A 380 10.60 2.14 -29.13
CA TYR A 380 9.63 3.16 -28.73
C TYR A 380 9.29 4.10 -29.90
N LEU A 381 10.29 4.56 -30.67
CA LEU A 381 10.04 5.37 -31.88
C LEU A 381 9.23 4.63 -32.95
N GLU A 382 9.44 3.32 -33.07
CA GLU A 382 8.67 2.47 -33.98
C GLU A 382 7.20 2.36 -33.52
N ILE A 383 6.97 2.21 -32.22
CA ILE A 383 5.63 2.17 -31.62
C ILE A 383 4.89 3.50 -31.83
N GLU A 384 5.55 4.64 -31.61
CA GLU A 384 4.97 5.97 -31.87
C GLU A 384 4.58 6.12 -33.33
N SER A 385 5.46 5.69 -34.25
CA SER A 385 5.17 5.70 -35.69
C SER A 385 3.92 4.90 -36.03
N TRP A 386 3.72 3.71 -35.44
CA TRP A 386 2.51 2.92 -35.66
C TRP A 386 1.24 3.61 -35.18
N ILE A 387 1.32 4.27 -34.02
CA ILE A 387 0.18 4.98 -33.43
C ILE A 387 -0.19 6.18 -34.29
N GLU A 388 0.79 6.97 -34.72
CA GLU A 388 0.59 8.11 -35.63
C GLU A 388 -0.04 7.68 -36.97
N GLU A 389 0.48 6.61 -37.58
CA GLU A 389 -0.09 6.04 -38.82
C GLU A 389 -1.55 5.57 -38.64
N THR A 390 -1.88 5.02 -37.46
CA THR A 390 -3.23 4.50 -37.15
C THR A 390 -4.23 5.62 -36.85
N ILE A 391 -3.77 6.74 -36.30
CA ILE A 391 -4.63 7.84 -35.81
C ILE A 391 -5.18 8.73 -36.95
N GLY A 392 -4.53 8.80 -38.12
CA GLY A 392 -4.97 9.67 -39.22
C GLY A 392 -5.04 11.16 -38.82
N ASP A 393 -5.68 12.01 -39.64
CA ASP A 393 -5.86 13.45 -39.36
C ASP A 393 -6.85 13.70 -38.19
N THR A 394 -6.47 13.41 -36.96
CA THR A 394 -7.25 13.84 -35.78
C THR A 394 -7.07 15.34 -35.52
N LYS A 395 -8.18 16.09 -35.52
CA LYS A 395 -8.23 17.48 -35.06
C LYS A 395 -8.63 17.53 -33.58
N GLY A 396 -7.65 17.65 -32.69
CA GLY A 396 -7.83 17.81 -31.24
C GLY A 396 -6.50 18.06 -30.52
N GLU A 397 -6.53 18.40 -29.23
CA GLU A 397 -5.32 18.48 -28.40
C GLU A 397 -4.72 17.07 -28.26
N TYR A 398 -3.50 16.89 -28.76
CA TYR A 398 -2.74 15.66 -28.68
C TYR A 398 -1.81 15.72 -27.47
N GLN A 399 -1.97 14.79 -26.53
CA GLN A 399 -0.97 14.55 -25.49
C GLN A 399 0.08 13.60 -26.08
N GLY A 400 1.20 14.15 -26.54
CA GLY A 400 2.33 13.34 -27.02
C GLY A 400 3.06 12.62 -25.89
N GLY A 401 4.17 11.94 -26.21
CA GLY A 401 5.02 11.26 -25.22
C GLY A 401 5.74 12.17 -24.22
N SER A 402 5.47 13.49 -24.21
CA SER A 402 6.06 14.42 -23.26
C SER A 402 5.56 14.16 -21.84
N ILE A 403 6.50 14.01 -20.91
CA ILE A 403 6.21 13.91 -19.47
C ILE A 403 6.13 15.35 -18.91
N ASP A 404 4.92 15.90 -18.82
CA ASP A 404 4.69 17.19 -18.20
C ASP A 404 4.69 17.06 -16.67
N ILE A 405 5.75 17.55 -16.03
CA ILE A 405 5.90 17.49 -14.58
C ILE A 405 5.21 18.69 -13.95
N ILE A 406 4.18 18.44 -13.13
CA ILE A 406 3.51 19.47 -12.32
C ILE A 406 3.68 19.12 -10.84
N THR A 407 4.28 20.02 -10.08
CA THR A 407 4.59 19.88 -8.64
C THR A 407 3.76 20.82 -7.77
N ALA A 408 3.77 20.58 -6.45
CA ALA A 408 3.12 21.46 -5.49
C ALA A 408 3.64 22.90 -5.53
N GLU A 409 4.92 23.10 -5.89
CA GLU A 409 5.53 24.43 -6.00
C GLU A 409 4.99 25.26 -7.18
N GLU A 410 4.53 24.57 -8.22
CA GLU A 410 4.02 25.15 -9.47
C GLU A 410 2.50 25.40 -9.42
N VAL A 411 1.81 24.87 -8.40
CA VAL A 411 0.37 25.10 -8.16
C VAL A 411 0.19 25.92 -6.89
N GLU A 412 -0.08 27.23 -7.05
CA GLU A 412 -0.10 28.21 -5.95
C GLU A 412 -0.97 27.80 -4.75
N ASN A 413 -2.20 27.34 -4.99
CA ASN A 413 -3.11 26.87 -3.94
C ASN A 413 -2.62 25.60 -3.23
N TRP A 414 -1.86 24.74 -3.93
CA TRP A 414 -1.32 23.52 -3.33
C TRP A 414 -0.10 23.86 -2.48
N ARG A 415 0.80 24.72 -2.97
CA ARG A 415 1.95 25.26 -2.24
C ARG A 415 1.57 25.88 -0.90
N GLU A 416 0.53 26.72 -0.88
CA GLU A 416 0.07 27.36 0.35
C GLU A 416 -0.43 26.37 1.39
N LYS A 417 -1.20 25.35 0.94
CA LYS A 417 -1.67 24.27 1.82
C LYS A 417 -0.50 23.44 2.36
N MET A 418 0.47 23.06 1.51
CA MET A 418 1.61 22.26 1.96
C MET A 418 2.52 23.00 2.95
N LYS A 419 2.79 24.31 2.73
CA LYS A 419 3.53 25.14 3.69
C LYS A 419 2.87 25.17 5.07
N SER A 420 1.54 25.22 5.12
CA SER A 420 0.81 25.19 6.40
C SER A 420 0.87 23.83 7.14
N LEU A 421 1.17 22.75 6.41
CA LEU A 421 1.15 21.38 6.90
C LEU A 421 2.53 20.86 7.36
N ILE A 422 3.60 21.20 6.63
CA ILE A 422 4.93 20.60 6.82
C ILE A 422 5.94 21.57 7.46
N GLY A 423 5.65 22.88 7.47
CA GLY A 423 6.52 23.93 8.03
C GLY A 423 7.41 24.56 6.98
#